data_AF-A0AAD8NAF1-F1
#
_entry.id   AF-A0AAD8NAF1-F1
#
_cell.length_a   1.000
_cell.length_b   1.000
_cell.length_c   1.000
_cell.angle_alpha   90.00
_cell.angle_beta   90.00
_cell.angle_gamma   90.00
#
_symmetry.space_group_name_H-M   'P 1'
#
loop_
_entity.id
_entity.type
_entity.pdbx_description
1 polymer ?
#
loop_
_entity_poly.entity_id
_entity_poly.type
_entity_poly.pdbx_seq_one_letter_code
_entity_poly.pdbx_strand_id
1 'polypeptide(L)'
;MLQSGMDESPTNVSDMAKYGKEFVTTTLELRPSCGVGRMLVEKLSPVAPDGQAKFKVLNTIAEEHNIKWDSKSFEEKKTKPVNDLVDLTKELLEMFTATKMAKVFFTNSGSETNDTQYALLAPFVVHSIYSFLTKDENERDLTNFLIFPFILSRMLHNQIWISLSRYKTAKGDNRIVDKPIEFEQVDRERNWDDQILLLGLLLYWANLTVKGVSNLPMWRTDGIIITIFMHAGPVEIIYYWLHTALHHHYLYSRYHSHHHSSVVTEPITAVIHPFAEIIMYYMIFSIPWVTTMLTGTASIISLFGYVAYFDFMNNLGHCNFEIVPKKLFTIFPPLKYMMYTPSFHSLHHTKYQTNLALYFPFYDYMYGTLDISTNTLYETSLEREGESPNVVHLTHLTTAESIYHLRLRFASLASKPQSTSPWYMRLLWHVTSWSMMVVTWFYRRTFVVERNIYKTLNFTNMGYSEIHHTLRFTKAKRALIEEAIVQAERKGAEVLTLGLLNQGEEINRKAELFMRRNLQLKLKLVDGSSLTAAVVRNSIPEGTTHVAIKGNLSKVSSSVAIALCRRGIQVSTSCENVYTRLKQKYDYEIQDNLILSDSCSQKIWLVGDDLGKTEQMNASKGTLC
;
A
#
# COMPACT_ATOMS: atom_id res chain seq x y z
N MET A 1 -44.65 14.74 23.08
CA MET A 1 -45.59 15.72 22.51
C MET A 1 -44.84 17.04 22.36
N LEU A 2 -44.09 17.19 21.27
CA LEU A 2 -43.39 18.42 20.90
C LEU A 2 -43.46 18.51 19.36
N GLN A 3 -43.88 19.67 18.90
CA GLN A 3 -44.56 19.92 17.64
C GLN A 3 -43.67 19.84 16.40
N SER A 4 -44.30 19.35 15.35
CA SER A 4 -44.08 19.68 13.94
C SER A 4 -44.19 21.18 13.67
N GLY A 5 -43.18 21.76 13.02
CA GLY A 5 -43.28 22.96 12.17
C GLY A 5 -42.42 22.69 10.94
N MET A 6 -43.03 22.32 9.81
CA MET A 6 -43.44 23.23 8.72
C MET A 6 -42.33 24.18 8.27
N ASP A 7 -41.74 23.80 7.13
CA ASP A 7 -41.46 24.63 5.97
C ASP A 7 -41.73 26.13 6.14
N GLU A 8 -40.67 26.90 6.29
CA GLU A 8 -40.58 28.23 5.67
C GLU A 8 -39.20 28.39 5.06
N SER A 9 -39.17 28.59 3.75
CA SER A 9 -37.99 29.07 3.02
C SER A 9 -37.57 30.45 3.51
N PRO A 10 -36.26 30.72 3.61
CA PRO A 10 -35.75 32.04 3.29
C PRO A 10 -34.78 31.95 2.11
N THR A 11 -35.26 32.49 0.99
CA THR A 11 -34.51 33.39 0.12
C THR A 11 -33.09 32.97 -0.30
N ASN A 12 -33.03 32.45 -1.54
CA ASN A 12 -31.97 32.81 -2.50
C ASN A 12 -31.57 34.27 -2.29
N VAL A 13 -30.29 34.55 -1.99
CA VAL A 13 -29.53 35.80 -2.27
C VAL A 13 -28.19 35.86 -1.51
N SER A 14 -27.88 35.02 -0.51
CA SER A 14 -26.58 35.10 0.20
C SER A 14 -25.46 34.17 -0.29
N ASP A 15 -25.71 33.28 -1.26
CA ASP A 15 -24.74 32.28 -1.75
C ASP A 15 -23.57 32.88 -2.57
N MET A 16 -23.61 34.18 -2.88
CA MET A 16 -22.60 34.90 -3.67
C MET A 16 -21.39 35.42 -2.88
N ALA A 17 -21.47 35.53 -1.56
CA ALA A 17 -20.67 36.53 -0.86
C ALA A 17 -19.20 36.16 -0.54
N LYS A 18 -18.71 34.95 -0.84
CA LYS A 18 -17.30 34.64 -0.53
C LYS A 18 -16.50 33.76 -1.50
N TYR A 19 -17.12 32.89 -2.29
CA TYR A 19 -16.33 31.96 -3.14
C TYR A 19 -16.77 31.84 -4.60
N GLY A 20 -17.96 32.31 -5.00
CA GLY A 20 -18.44 32.18 -6.38
C GLY A 20 -17.67 33.01 -7.40
N LYS A 21 -17.41 34.29 -7.09
CA LYS A 21 -16.59 35.17 -7.96
C LYS A 21 -15.10 34.84 -7.85
N GLU A 22 -14.58 34.64 -6.65
CA GLU A 22 -13.16 34.38 -6.40
C GLU A 22 -12.70 33.07 -7.08
N PHE A 23 -13.48 31.99 -7.00
CA PHE A 23 -13.19 30.71 -7.66
C PHE A 23 -13.07 30.84 -9.19
N VAL A 24 -14.03 31.53 -9.83
CA VAL A 24 -14.01 31.71 -11.29
C VAL A 24 -12.86 32.63 -11.70
N THR A 25 -12.56 33.67 -10.92
CA THR A 25 -11.41 34.56 -11.14
C THR A 25 -10.08 33.80 -11.01
N THR A 26 -9.90 32.96 -9.99
CA THR A 26 -8.68 32.13 -9.82
C THR A 26 -8.49 31.13 -10.97
N THR A 27 -9.57 30.53 -11.50
CA THR A 27 -9.51 29.67 -12.70
C THR A 27 -9.16 30.47 -13.97
N LEU A 28 -9.49 31.76 -14.03
CA LEU A 28 -9.15 32.65 -15.14
C LEU A 28 -7.71 33.17 -15.06
N GLU A 29 -7.16 33.37 -13.86
CA GLU A 29 -5.80 33.88 -13.60
C GLU A 29 -4.67 32.83 -13.70
N LEU A 30 -5.00 31.54 -13.77
CA LEU A 30 -4.02 30.47 -14.01
C LEU A 30 -3.40 30.64 -15.41
N ARG A 31 -2.18 31.21 -15.43
CA ARG A 31 -1.38 31.45 -16.65
C ARG A 31 -0.99 30.13 -17.32
N PRO A 32 -0.79 30.09 -18.66
CA PRO A 32 -0.36 28.90 -19.41
C PRO A 32 0.91 28.21 -18.88
N SER A 33 1.71 28.92 -18.07
CA SER A 33 2.91 28.42 -17.38
C SER A 33 2.64 27.80 -16.00
N CYS A 34 1.39 27.54 -15.61
CA CYS A 34 1.04 26.91 -14.33
C CYS A 34 1.35 25.39 -14.33
N GLY A 35 2.64 25.06 -14.38
CA GLY A 35 3.29 24.03 -13.56
C GLY A 35 2.79 22.59 -13.50
N VAL A 36 1.86 22.13 -14.34
CA VAL A 36 1.55 20.70 -14.46
C VAL A 36 2.00 20.25 -15.85
N GLY A 37 3.27 19.84 -15.93
CA GLY A 37 3.82 19.28 -17.16
C GLY A 37 3.02 18.04 -17.60
N ARG A 38 2.81 17.88 -18.90
CA ARG A 38 2.15 16.71 -19.52
C ARG A 38 2.74 15.38 -19.02
N MET A 39 4.05 15.36 -18.78
CA MET A 39 4.79 14.24 -18.21
C MET A 39 4.35 13.87 -16.78
N LEU A 40 3.91 14.84 -15.96
CA LEU A 40 3.38 14.60 -14.63
C LEU A 40 1.99 13.94 -14.70
N VAL A 41 1.16 14.37 -15.65
CA VAL A 41 -0.17 13.80 -15.90
C VAL A 41 -0.06 12.36 -16.42
N GLU A 42 0.89 12.10 -17.32
CA GLU A 42 1.16 10.74 -17.85
C GLU A 42 1.79 9.82 -16.80
N LYS A 43 2.70 10.32 -15.94
CA LYS A 43 3.29 9.54 -14.84
C LYS A 43 2.33 9.29 -13.67
N LEU A 44 1.32 10.14 -13.49
CA LEU A 44 0.26 9.97 -12.49
C LEU A 44 -0.96 9.21 -13.04
N SER A 45 -0.95 8.81 -14.32
CA SER A 45 -2.00 7.97 -14.90
C SER A 45 -1.96 6.58 -14.24
N PRO A 46 -3.11 6.07 -13.74
CA PRO A 46 -3.16 4.79 -13.05
C PRO A 46 -2.90 3.58 -13.97
N VAL A 47 -2.88 3.78 -15.28
CA VAL A 47 -2.61 2.74 -16.27
C VAL A 47 -1.24 2.98 -16.87
N ALA A 48 -0.33 2.02 -16.70
CA ALA A 48 0.93 2.02 -17.45
C ALA A 48 0.58 2.17 -18.93
N PRO A 49 1.12 3.17 -19.65
CA PRO A 49 0.75 3.42 -21.02
C PRO A 49 0.90 2.12 -21.83
N ASP A 50 -0.09 1.81 -22.67
CA ASP A 50 -0.03 0.63 -23.51
C ASP A 50 1.24 0.67 -24.39
N GLY A 51 1.58 -0.46 -25.02
CA GLY A 51 2.79 -0.55 -25.86
C GLY A 51 2.85 0.56 -26.91
N GLN A 52 1.69 1.01 -27.41
CA GLN A 52 1.57 2.05 -28.43
C GLN A 52 1.81 3.46 -27.86
N ALA A 53 1.30 3.74 -26.65
CA ALA A 53 1.51 4.97 -25.92
C ALA A 53 2.94 5.10 -25.38
N LYS A 54 3.53 4.02 -24.85
CA LYS A 54 4.96 3.96 -24.50
C LYS A 54 5.84 4.22 -25.72
N PHE A 55 5.51 3.60 -26.85
CA PHE A 55 6.22 3.78 -28.11
C PHE A 55 6.14 5.23 -28.61
N LYS A 56 4.97 5.86 -28.51
CA LYS A 56 4.78 7.27 -28.86
C LYS A 56 5.61 8.20 -27.98
N VAL A 57 5.60 8.00 -26.67
CA VAL A 57 6.41 8.77 -25.71
C VAL A 57 7.91 8.58 -25.95
N LEU A 58 8.36 7.35 -26.17
CA LEU A 58 9.77 7.05 -26.44
C LEU A 58 10.26 7.68 -27.74
N ASN A 59 9.42 7.69 -28.80
CA ASN A 59 9.75 8.38 -30.04
C ASN A 59 9.78 9.91 -29.85
N THR A 60 8.86 10.48 -29.06
CA THR A 60 8.88 11.92 -28.76
C THR A 60 10.13 12.32 -27.97
N ILE A 61 10.55 11.50 -26.99
CA ILE A 61 11.81 11.71 -26.24
C ILE A 61 13.03 11.57 -27.17
N ALA A 62 13.03 10.57 -28.05
CA ALA A 62 14.11 10.36 -29.01
C ALA A 62 14.23 11.53 -29.99
N GLU A 63 13.11 12.09 -30.47
CA GLU A 63 13.07 13.30 -31.29
C GLU A 63 13.53 14.55 -30.52
N GLU A 64 13.06 14.75 -29.28
CA GLU A 64 13.42 15.89 -28.43
C GLU A 64 14.93 15.91 -28.10
N HIS A 65 15.56 14.74 -28.00
CA HIS A 65 16.99 14.59 -27.68
C HIS A 65 17.87 14.21 -28.88
N ASN A 66 17.37 14.25 -30.12
CA ASN A 66 18.09 13.86 -31.34
C ASN A 66 18.73 12.46 -31.31
N ILE A 67 18.08 11.51 -30.64
CA ILE A 67 18.54 10.11 -30.51
C ILE A 67 17.96 9.30 -31.69
N LYS A 68 18.82 8.66 -32.49
CA LYS A 68 18.38 7.70 -33.53
C LYS A 68 17.92 6.38 -32.89
N TRP A 69 16.64 6.07 -33.03
CA TRP A 69 15.98 4.86 -32.51
C TRP A 69 15.35 4.05 -33.66
N ASP A 70 15.45 2.72 -33.66
CA ASP A 70 14.85 1.82 -34.68
C ASP A 70 13.70 1.00 -34.07
N SER A 71 12.51 1.16 -34.65
CA SER A 71 11.23 0.71 -34.08
C SER A 71 10.79 -0.70 -34.45
N LYS A 72 11.49 -1.37 -35.37
CA LYS A 72 11.00 -2.61 -36.01
C LYS A 72 11.25 -3.91 -35.24
N SER A 73 11.94 -3.86 -34.10
CA SER A 73 12.33 -5.07 -33.34
C SER A 73 11.25 -5.62 -32.38
N PHE A 74 10.11 -4.95 -32.24
CA PHE A 74 9.11 -5.25 -31.19
C PHE A 74 7.76 -5.80 -31.68
N GLU A 75 7.53 -5.97 -32.99
CA GLU A 75 6.20 -6.37 -33.52
C GLU A 75 5.95 -7.89 -33.59
N GLU A 76 6.94 -8.75 -33.40
CA GLU A 76 6.77 -10.20 -33.59
C GLU A 76 6.61 -10.95 -32.27
N LYS A 77 5.36 -11.17 -31.83
CA LYS A 77 4.91 -12.40 -31.11
C LYS A 77 3.43 -12.32 -30.73
N LYS A 78 2.53 -12.89 -31.54
CA LYS A 78 1.20 -13.36 -31.11
C LYS A 78 0.63 -14.43 -32.06
N THR A 79 0.34 -15.63 -31.53
CA THR A 79 -0.64 -16.67 -31.98
C THR A 79 -0.56 -17.84 -30.98
N LYS A 80 -1.56 -18.68 -30.63
CA LYS A 80 -2.99 -18.95 -30.94
C LYS A 80 -3.55 -19.89 -29.81
N PRO A 81 -4.88 -20.19 -29.73
CA PRO A 81 -5.55 -20.85 -28.59
C PRO A 81 -5.79 -22.37 -28.76
N VAL A 82 -6.16 -23.09 -27.68
CA VAL A 82 -6.44 -24.55 -27.62
C VAL A 82 -7.68 -24.86 -26.74
N ASN A 83 -8.51 -25.82 -27.21
CA ASN A 83 -9.76 -26.41 -26.69
C ASN A 83 -9.53 -27.41 -25.51
N ASP A 84 -10.46 -27.92 -24.68
CA ASP A 84 -11.79 -27.57 -24.08
C ASP A 84 -12.35 -28.80 -23.29
N LEU A 85 -11.59 -29.92 -23.14
CA LEU A 85 -12.02 -31.09 -22.33
C LEU A 85 -10.92 -31.74 -21.48
N VAL A 86 -9.66 -31.31 -21.64
CA VAL A 86 -8.58 -31.53 -20.66
C VAL A 86 -8.73 -30.55 -19.49
N ASP A 87 -9.59 -29.54 -19.66
CA ASP A 87 -9.67 -28.35 -18.82
C ASP A 87 -10.30 -28.57 -17.47
N LEU A 88 -11.09 -29.61 -17.19
CA LEU A 88 -11.61 -29.82 -15.84
C LEU A 88 -10.53 -30.40 -14.89
N THR A 89 -9.72 -31.32 -15.39
CA THR A 89 -8.59 -31.92 -14.65
C THR A 89 -7.40 -30.97 -14.61
N LYS A 90 -7.18 -30.20 -15.68
CA LYS A 90 -6.27 -29.05 -15.68
C LYS A 90 -6.79 -27.91 -14.82
N GLU A 91 -8.08 -27.65 -14.70
CA GLU A 91 -8.60 -26.56 -13.83
C GLU A 91 -8.37 -26.89 -12.36
N LEU A 92 -8.54 -28.15 -11.96
CA LEU A 92 -8.20 -28.61 -10.61
C LEU A 92 -6.68 -28.60 -10.37
N LEU A 93 -5.88 -29.08 -11.32
CA LEU A 93 -4.42 -29.05 -11.20
C LEU A 93 -3.86 -27.62 -11.30
N GLU A 94 -4.45 -26.75 -12.11
CA GLU A 94 -4.11 -25.34 -12.26
C GLU A 94 -4.56 -24.55 -11.04
N MET A 95 -5.75 -24.78 -10.48
CA MET A 95 -6.19 -24.19 -9.20
C MET A 95 -5.15 -24.42 -8.10
N PHE A 96 -4.49 -25.57 -8.12
CA PHE A 96 -3.42 -25.95 -7.19
C PHE A 96 -2.00 -25.87 -7.78
N THR A 97 -1.81 -25.37 -9.01
CA THR A 97 -0.45 -25.18 -9.55
C THR A 97 0.23 -24.11 -8.74
N ALA A 98 1.50 -24.36 -8.40
CA ALA A 98 2.31 -23.44 -7.61
C ALA A 98 2.32 -22.02 -8.16
N THR A 99 2.17 -21.81 -9.47
CA THR A 99 2.09 -20.50 -10.11
C THR A 99 0.80 -19.73 -9.77
N LYS A 100 -0.33 -20.43 -9.64
CA LYS A 100 -1.64 -19.83 -9.31
C LYS A 100 -1.80 -19.65 -7.79
N MET A 101 -1.37 -20.61 -6.98
CA MET A 101 -1.24 -20.44 -5.51
C MET A 101 -0.20 -19.37 -5.16
N ALA A 102 0.86 -19.21 -5.96
CA ALA A 102 1.78 -18.09 -5.85
C ALA A 102 1.14 -16.75 -6.15
N LYS A 103 0.28 -16.68 -7.14
CA LYS A 103 -0.51 -15.46 -7.36
C LYS A 103 -1.53 -15.17 -6.25
N VAL A 104 -1.85 -16.12 -5.39
CA VAL A 104 -2.78 -15.91 -4.26
C VAL A 104 -2.03 -15.49 -2.99
N PHE A 105 -0.97 -16.22 -2.64
CA PHE A 105 -0.24 -16.05 -1.37
C PHE A 105 1.08 -15.30 -1.51
N PHE A 106 1.62 -15.23 -2.73
CA PHE A 106 3.00 -14.85 -3.00
C PHE A 106 3.15 -13.64 -3.94
N THR A 107 2.08 -12.87 -4.13
CA THR A 107 2.08 -11.69 -5.02
C THR A 107 2.99 -10.56 -4.57
N ASN A 108 3.56 -10.61 -3.37
CA ASN A 108 4.22 -9.45 -2.77
C ASN A 108 5.49 -9.02 -3.52
N SER A 109 6.18 -9.93 -4.20
CA SER A 109 7.47 -9.66 -4.84
C SER A 109 7.35 -9.09 -6.27
N GLY A 110 6.15 -9.03 -6.83
CA GLY A 110 5.77 -8.20 -7.99
C GLY A 110 6.60 -8.32 -9.29
N SER A 111 7.55 -9.25 -9.39
CA SER A 111 8.31 -9.54 -10.60
C SER A 111 7.69 -10.76 -11.31
N GLU A 112 7.53 -10.69 -12.63
CA GLU A 112 7.04 -11.83 -13.43
C GLU A 112 8.05 -13.01 -13.42
N THR A 113 9.32 -12.73 -13.11
CA THR A 113 10.37 -13.74 -12.91
C THR A 113 10.22 -14.52 -11.60
N ASN A 114 9.47 -14.01 -10.61
CA ASN A 114 9.23 -14.70 -9.34
C ASN A 114 8.06 -15.70 -9.41
N ASP A 115 7.33 -15.80 -10.52
CA ASP A 115 6.27 -16.80 -10.68
C ASP A 115 6.85 -18.24 -10.77
N THR A 116 8.14 -18.41 -11.07
CA THR A 116 8.80 -19.71 -11.27
C THR A 116 9.50 -20.25 -10.02
N GLN A 117 9.93 -19.41 -9.09
CA GLN A 117 10.63 -19.87 -7.87
C GLN A 117 9.72 -20.74 -6.97
N TYR A 118 8.43 -20.42 -6.90
CA TYR A 118 7.43 -21.24 -6.19
C TYR A 118 7.24 -22.63 -6.81
N ALA A 119 7.52 -22.79 -8.10
CA ALA A 119 7.48 -24.09 -8.75
C ALA A 119 8.56 -25.05 -8.20
N LEU A 120 9.63 -24.54 -7.60
CA LEU A 120 10.66 -25.37 -6.96
C LEU A 120 10.13 -26.11 -5.72
N LEU A 121 9.21 -25.50 -4.99
CA LEU A 121 8.62 -26.09 -3.77
C LEU A 121 7.51 -27.10 -4.12
N ALA A 122 6.87 -26.94 -5.28
CA ALA A 122 5.68 -27.70 -5.67
C ALA A 122 5.84 -29.23 -5.61
N PRO A 123 6.93 -29.84 -6.14
CA PRO A 123 7.09 -31.29 -6.10
C PRO A 123 7.13 -31.83 -4.68
N PHE A 124 7.80 -31.11 -3.76
CA PHE A 124 7.90 -31.48 -2.35
C PHE A 124 6.55 -31.36 -1.64
N VAL A 125 5.81 -30.29 -1.90
CA VAL A 125 4.47 -30.09 -1.33
C VAL A 125 3.51 -31.17 -1.82
N VAL A 126 3.46 -31.42 -3.12
CA VAL A 126 2.62 -32.48 -3.71
C VAL A 126 3.00 -33.84 -3.14
N HIS A 127 4.29 -34.15 -3.05
CA HIS A 127 4.77 -35.39 -2.44
C HIS A 127 4.37 -35.51 -0.97
N SER A 128 4.50 -34.44 -0.18
CA SER A 128 4.13 -34.42 1.24
C SER A 128 2.65 -34.69 1.47
N ILE A 129 1.79 -34.03 0.69
CA ILE A 129 0.33 -34.20 0.77
C ILE A 129 -0.06 -35.59 0.28
N TYR A 130 0.46 -36.02 -0.87
CA TYR A 130 0.18 -37.34 -1.41
C TYR A 130 0.61 -38.45 -0.45
N SER A 131 1.84 -38.39 0.08
CA SER A 131 2.34 -39.37 1.03
C SER A 131 1.53 -39.38 2.32
N PHE A 132 1.01 -38.25 2.78
CA PHE A 132 0.19 -38.19 4.00
C PHE A 132 -1.21 -38.76 3.78
N LEU A 133 -1.80 -38.55 2.61
CA LEU A 133 -3.16 -39.00 2.29
C LEU A 133 -3.23 -40.48 1.86
N THR A 134 -2.18 -40.99 1.21
CA THR A 134 -2.21 -42.34 0.62
C THR A 134 -1.61 -43.41 1.51
N LYS A 135 -0.74 -43.05 2.46
CA LYS A 135 -0.15 -44.02 3.40
C LYS A 135 -1.07 -44.33 4.58
N ASP A 136 -0.90 -45.55 5.10
CA ASP A 136 -1.54 -46.01 6.33
C ASP A 136 -1.13 -45.13 7.51
N GLU A 137 -1.99 -45.03 8.53
CA GLU A 137 -1.82 -44.10 9.66
C GLU A 137 -0.46 -44.23 10.37
N ASN A 138 0.07 -45.45 10.46
CA ASN A 138 1.36 -45.72 11.11
C ASN A 138 2.58 -45.28 10.29
N GLU A 139 2.41 -44.99 9.00
CA GLU A 139 3.48 -44.57 8.09
C GLU A 139 3.41 -43.08 7.70
N ARG A 140 2.42 -42.35 8.25
CA ARG A 140 2.22 -40.92 7.96
C ARG A 140 3.24 -40.07 8.71
N ASP A 141 3.98 -39.26 7.95
CA ASP A 141 4.87 -38.26 8.53
C ASP A 141 4.17 -36.91 8.69
N LEU A 142 3.67 -36.67 9.91
CA LEU A 142 3.07 -35.40 10.30
C LEU A 142 4.07 -34.23 10.21
N THR A 143 5.36 -34.47 10.46
CA THR A 143 6.39 -33.42 10.38
C THR A 143 6.50 -32.91 8.95
N ASN A 144 6.61 -33.83 7.98
CA ASN A 144 6.67 -33.53 6.56
C ASN A 144 5.41 -32.78 6.07
N PHE A 145 4.23 -33.27 6.45
CA PHE A 145 2.95 -32.66 6.08
C PHE A 145 2.81 -31.22 6.59
N LEU A 146 3.29 -30.93 7.81
CA LEU A 146 3.16 -29.61 8.42
C LEU A 146 4.14 -28.56 7.86
N ILE A 147 5.16 -28.94 7.09
CA ILE A 147 6.11 -27.98 6.49
C ILE A 147 5.39 -26.94 5.62
N PHE A 148 4.46 -27.36 4.75
CA PHE A 148 3.76 -26.42 3.86
C PHE A 148 2.83 -25.44 4.61
N PRO A 149 1.92 -25.90 5.50
CA PRO A 149 1.17 -25.00 6.38
C PRO A 149 2.08 -24.06 7.17
N PHE A 150 3.22 -24.54 7.65
CA PHE A 150 4.18 -23.73 8.38
C PHE A 150 4.78 -22.62 7.51
N ILE A 151 5.22 -22.92 6.28
CA ILE A 151 5.70 -21.92 5.31
C ILE A 151 4.65 -20.84 5.05
N LEU A 152 3.39 -21.23 4.83
CA LEU A 152 2.27 -20.28 4.65
C LEU A 152 2.05 -19.42 5.90
N SER A 153 2.18 -20.00 7.10
CA SER A 153 2.06 -19.26 8.35
C SER A 153 3.17 -18.22 8.52
N ARG A 154 4.41 -18.54 8.13
CA ARG A 154 5.54 -17.60 8.14
C ARG A 154 5.31 -16.42 7.20
N MET A 155 4.83 -16.71 5.99
CA MET A 155 4.47 -15.68 5.00
C MET A 155 3.41 -14.72 5.55
N LEU A 156 2.34 -15.27 6.13
CA LEU A 156 1.29 -14.47 6.74
C LEU A 156 1.82 -13.63 7.91
N HIS A 157 2.64 -14.24 8.77
CA HIS A 157 3.24 -13.58 9.93
C HIS A 157 4.10 -12.37 9.52
N ASN A 158 5.01 -12.56 8.56
CA ASN A 158 5.83 -11.47 8.02
C ASN A 158 4.97 -10.37 7.38
N GLN A 159 3.96 -10.75 6.58
CA GLN A 159 3.05 -9.78 5.97
C GLN A 159 2.28 -8.93 7.00
N ILE A 160 1.87 -9.53 8.12
CA ILE A 160 1.23 -8.80 9.23
C ILE A 160 2.20 -7.77 9.81
N TRP A 161 3.45 -8.15 10.07
CA TRP A 161 4.47 -7.24 10.60
C TRP A 161 4.82 -6.11 9.62
N ILE A 162 4.98 -6.42 8.34
CA ILE A 162 5.20 -5.40 7.29
C ILE A 162 4.05 -4.39 7.30
N SER A 163 2.81 -4.90 7.35
CA SER A 163 1.63 -4.04 7.32
C SER A 163 1.52 -3.16 8.57
N LEU A 164 1.84 -3.73 9.73
CA LEU A 164 1.90 -3.00 11.00
C LEU A 164 2.99 -1.93 10.97
N SER A 165 4.19 -2.27 10.49
CA SER A 165 5.33 -1.36 10.41
C SER A 165 5.07 -0.18 9.48
N ARG A 166 4.50 -0.43 8.30
CA ARG A 166 4.11 0.63 7.37
C ARG A 166 3.02 1.50 7.94
N TYR A 167 2.03 0.92 8.62
CA TYR A 167 0.95 1.68 9.24
C TYR A 167 1.48 2.60 10.35
N LYS A 168 2.36 2.09 11.22
CA LYS A 168 3.00 2.85 12.28
C LYS A 168 3.89 3.95 11.73
N THR A 169 4.70 3.64 10.72
CA THR A 169 5.53 4.62 10.00
C THR A 169 4.69 5.73 9.37
N ALA A 170 3.56 5.39 8.73
CA ALA A 170 2.66 6.38 8.15
C ALA A 170 2.00 7.27 9.22
N LYS A 171 1.68 6.72 10.40
CA LYS A 171 1.14 7.49 11.53
C LYS A 171 2.18 8.45 12.13
N GLY A 172 3.45 8.03 12.14
CA GLY A 172 4.59 8.82 12.61
C GLY A 172 4.84 8.78 14.12
N ASP A 173 3.91 8.24 14.90
CA ASP A 173 4.09 8.05 16.34
C ASP A 173 5.16 6.99 16.61
N ASN A 174 5.89 7.18 17.69
CA ASN A 174 6.92 6.26 18.16
C ASN A 174 8.10 6.01 17.22
N ARG A 175 8.28 6.86 16.21
CA ARG A 175 9.28 6.68 15.15
C ARG A 175 10.72 6.81 15.66
N ILE A 176 11.58 5.89 15.25
CA ILE A 176 12.98 5.85 15.66
C ILE A 176 13.84 6.71 14.73
N VAL A 177 13.93 6.35 13.45
CA VAL A 177 14.71 7.07 12.43
C VAL A 177 13.81 8.01 11.65
N ASP A 178 14.23 9.28 11.56
CA ASP A 178 13.55 10.32 10.81
C ASP A 178 14.06 10.44 9.37
N LYS A 179 13.85 9.39 8.58
CA LYS A 179 14.19 9.37 7.15
C LYS A 179 13.07 8.69 6.36
N PRO A 180 12.83 9.10 5.10
CA PRO A 180 11.95 8.35 4.21
C PRO A 180 12.60 7.03 3.81
N ILE A 181 11.77 6.07 3.38
CA ILE A 181 12.23 4.86 2.72
C ILE A 181 12.46 5.19 1.25
N GLU A 182 13.71 5.08 0.80
CA GLU A 182 14.10 5.39 -0.58
C GLU A 182 13.66 4.28 -1.56
N PHE A 183 13.42 4.62 -2.82
CA PHE A 183 12.98 3.66 -3.83
C PHE A 183 13.99 2.53 -4.03
N GLU A 184 15.29 2.84 -3.97
CA GLU A 184 16.35 1.84 -4.09
C GLU A 184 16.32 0.85 -2.94
N GLN A 185 15.89 1.26 -1.73
CA GLN A 185 15.70 0.34 -0.62
C GLN A 185 14.51 -0.60 -0.90
N VAL A 186 13.37 -0.04 -1.31
CA VAL A 186 12.17 -0.83 -1.66
C VAL A 186 12.48 -1.90 -2.71
N ASP A 187 13.28 -1.55 -3.73
CA ASP A 187 13.67 -2.48 -4.78
C ASP A 187 14.58 -3.61 -4.29
N ARG A 188 15.53 -3.32 -3.38
CA ARG A 188 16.40 -4.34 -2.78
C ARG A 188 15.63 -5.31 -1.89
N GLU A 189 14.64 -4.82 -1.15
CA GLU A 189 13.91 -5.61 -0.15
C GLU A 189 12.70 -6.37 -0.73
N ARG A 190 12.50 -6.28 -2.04
CA ARG A 190 11.31 -6.82 -2.72
C ARG A 190 11.20 -8.34 -2.70
N ASN A 191 12.33 -9.05 -2.65
CA ASN A 191 12.41 -10.52 -2.70
C ASN A 191 12.63 -11.15 -1.31
N TRP A 192 12.04 -10.57 -0.27
CA TRP A 192 12.14 -11.05 1.10
C TRP A 192 11.59 -12.47 1.31
N ASP A 193 10.71 -12.92 0.41
CA ASP A 193 10.10 -14.25 0.35
C ASP A 193 11.09 -15.37 0.00
N ASP A 194 12.22 -15.05 -0.65
CA ASP A 194 13.24 -16.02 -1.06
C ASP A 194 13.77 -16.83 0.14
N GLN A 195 13.94 -16.20 1.31
CA GLN A 195 14.40 -16.88 2.53
C GLN A 195 13.40 -17.89 3.07
N ILE A 196 12.11 -17.58 2.99
CA ILE A 196 11.06 -18.49 3.44
C ILE A 196 11.04 -19.74 2.55
N LEU A 197 11.18 -19.55 1.25
CA LEU A 197 11.27 -20.64 0.28
C LEU A 197 12.52 -21.50 0.47
N LEU A 198 13.68 -20.87 0.64
CA LEU A 198 14.94 -21.57 0.86
C LEU A 198 14.87 -22.43 2.12
N LEU A 199 14.38 -21.89 3.25
CA LEU A 199 14.21 -22.70 4.47
C LEU A 199 13.21 -23.83 4.25
N GLY A 200 12.12 -23.58 3.52
CA GLY A 200 11.13 -24.61 3.18
C GLY A 200 11.75 -25.78 2.40
N LEU A 201 12.57 -25.49 1.40
CA LEU A 201 13.31 -26.49 0.63
C LEU A 201 14.28 -27.27 1.52
N LEU A 202 15.00 -26.59 2.42
CA LEU A 202 15.93 -27.23 3.36
C LEU A 202 15.19 -28.14 4.34
N LEU A 203 14.03 -27.74 4.85
CA LEU A 203 13.20 -28.57 5.74
C LEU A 203 12.70 -29.84 5.04
N TYR A 204 12.21 -29.71 3.80
CA TYR A 204 11.80 -30.87 3.01
C TYR A 204 12.97 -31.80 2.69
N TRP A 205 14.10 -31.22 2.26
CA TRP A 205 15.31 -31.98 1.96
C TRP A 205 15.83 -32.72 3.20
N ALA A 206 15.88 -32.05 4.36
CA ALA A 206 16.32 -32.65 5.61
C ALA A 206 15.39 -33.77 6.06
N ASN A 207 14.07 -33.58 5.96
CA ASN A 207 13.09 -34.62 6.31
C ASN A 207 13.23 -35.87 5.42
N LEU A 208 13.56 -35.72 4.14
CA LEU A 208 13.73 -36.84 3.20
C LEU A 208 15.08 -37.56 3.33
N THR A 209 16.14 -36.85 3.76
CA THR A 209 17.52 -37.38 3.70
C THR A 209 18.13 -37.68 5.07
N VAL A 210 17.72 -36.97 6.12
CA VAL A 210 18.35 -37.05 7.43
C VAL A 210 17.53 -37.93 8.36
N LYS A 211 18.16 -38.99 8.88
CA LYS A 211 17.54 -39.90 9.85
C LYS A 211 17.20 -39.14 11.14
N GLY A 212 15.98 -39.34 11.64
CA GLY A 212 15.51 -38.72 12.88
C GLY A 212 14.86 -37.35 12.72
N VAL A 213 14.66 -36.85 11.50
CA VAL A 213 13.90 -35.61 11.20
C VAL A 213 12.45 -35.89 10.79
N SER A 214 12.17 -37.12 10.39
CA SER A 214 10.82 -37.61 10.08
C SER A 214 10.12 -38.15 11.32
N ASN A 215 8.78 -38.06 11.33
CA ASN A 215 7.93 -38.61 12.40
C ASN A 215 8.28 -38.09 13.81
N LEU A 216 8.62 -36.80 13.93
CA LEU A 216 8.92 -36.21 15.23
C LEU A 216 7.68 -36.22 16.14
N PRO A 217 7.85 -36.43 17.46
CA PRO A 217 6.76 -36.27 18.41
C PRO A 217 6.29 -34.81 18.41
N MET A 218 5.00 -34.61 18.68
CA MET A 218 4.41 -33.26 18.69
C MET A 218 5.07 -32.35 19.73
N TRP A 219 5.31 -32.85 20.94
CA TRP A 219 5.81 -32.09 22.07
C TRP A 219 6.88 -32.84 22.85
N ARG A 220 7.97 -32.15 23.21
CA ARG A 220 9.01 -32.63 24.13
C ARG A 220 9.59 -31.48 24.95
N THR A 221 9.32 -31.47 26.25
CA THR A 221 9.73 -30.39 27.15
C THR A 221 11.25 -30.28 27.28
N ASP A 222 11.95 -31.42 27.35
CA ASP A 222 13.42 -31.48 27.38
C ASP A 222 14.05 -30.86 26.13
N GLY A 223 13.53 -31.18 24.93
CA GLY A 223 13.96 -30.59 23.68
C GLY A 223 13.73 -29.08 23.58
N ILE A 224 12.57 -28.61 24.06
CA ILE A 224 12.25 -27.17 24.10
C ILE A 224 13.23 -26.44 25.02
N ILE A 225 13.50 -26.98 26.21
CA ILE A 225 14.46 -26.39 27.16
C ILE A 225 15.87 -26.36 26.56
N ILE A 226 16.33 -27.46 25.96
CA ILE A 226 17.62 -27.52 25.27
C ILE A 226 17.68 -26.46 24.17
N THR A 227 16.62 -26.30 23.38
CA THR A 227 16.56 -25.30 22.32
C THR A 227 16.72 -23.87 22.85
N ILE A 228 16.04 -23.53 23.95
CA ILE A 228 16.14 -22.22 24.60
C ILE A 228 17.58 -21.95 25.08
N PHE A 229 18.22 -22.92 25.76
CA PHE A 229 19.59 -22.75 26.25
C PHE A 229 20.62 -22.70 25.11
N MET A 230 20.46 -23.53 24.07
CA MET A 230 21.32 -23.53 22.90
C MET A 230 21.21 -22.21 22.13
N HIS A 231 20.02 -21.62 22.08
CA HIS A 231 19.82 -20.29 21.51
C HIS A 231 20.49 -19.21 22.38
N ALA A 232 20.07 -19.09 23.65
CA ALA A 232 20.51 -18.02 24.55
C ALA A 232 22.03 -18.04 24.83
N GLY A 233 22.69 -19.19 24.69
CA GLY A 233 24.13 -19.35 24.85
C GLY A 233 24.87 -19.47 23.52
N PRO A 234 25.16 -20.70 23.03
CA PRO A 234 25.97 -20.94 21.84
C PRO A 234 25.60 -20.12 20.60
N VAL A 235 24.32 -20.04 20.24
CA VAL A 235 23.88 -19.31 19.04
C VAL A 235 24.18 -17.83 19.16
N GLU A 236 23.78 -17.19 20.27
CA GLU A 236 24.05 -15.77 20.52
C GLU A 236 25.55 -15.45 20.52
N ILE A 237 26.37 -16.28 21.18
CA ILE A 237 27.83 -16.07 21.24
C ILE A 237 28.45 -16.19 19.85
N ILE A 238 28.14 -17.24 19.10
CA ILE A 238 28.73 -17.48 17.78
C ILE A 238 28.26 -16.40 16.80
N TYR A 239 26.98 -16.04 16.84
CA TYR A 239 26.45 -14.94 16.05
C TYR A 239 27.17 -13.62 16.39
N TYR A 240 27.31 -13.27 17.67
CA TYR A 240 27.93 -12.02 18.10
C TYR A 240 29.33 -11.83 17.49
N TRP A 241 30.16 -12.88 17.54
CA TRP A 241 31.51 -12.83 16.97
C TRP A 241 31.51 -12.85 15.44
N LEU A 242 30.61 -13.60 14.80
CA LEU A 242 30.46 -13.54 13.35
C LEU A 242 30.03 -12.15 12.89
N HIS A 243 29.04 -11.56 13.56
CA HIS A 243 28.51 -10.25 13.25
C HIS A 243 29.58 -9.17 13.45
N THR A 244 30.33 -9.24 14.55
CA THR A 244 31.50 -8.37 14.77
C THR A 244 32.52 -8.50 13.63
N ALA A 245 32.81 -9.72 13.16
CA ALA A 245 33.70 -9.95 12.04
C ALA A 245 33.12 -9.41 10.72
N LEU A 246 31.82 -9.54 10.49
CA LEU A 246 31.12 -8.98 9.33
C LEU A 246 31.22 -7.46 9.25
N HIS A 247 31.39 -6.77 10.39
CA HIS A 247 31.66 -5.33 10.45
C HIS A 247 33.13 -4.94 10.20
N HIS A 248 34.03 -5.91 10.06
CA HIS A 248 35.38 -5.64 9.59
C HIS A 248 35.35 -5.22 8.11
N HIS A 249 36.06 -4.14 7.76
CA HIS A 249 35.96 -3.43 6.47
C HIS A 249 35.87 -4.34 5.22
N TYR A 250 36.66 -5.42 5.17
CA TYR A 250 36.70 -6.35 4.05
C TYR A 250 35.40 -7.17 3.90
N LEU A 251 34.88 -7.69 5.01
CA LEU A 251 33.65 -8.50 5.02
C LEU A 251 32.43 -7.60 4.92
N TYR A 252 32.48 -6.43 5.56
CA TYR A 252 31.40 -5.45 5.51
C TYR A 252 31.09 -5.07 4.06
N SER A 253 32.07 -4.65 3.28
CA SER A 253 31.83 -4.18 1.92
C SER A 253 31.21 -5.25 0.99
N ARG A 254 31.41 -6.53 1.28
CA ARG A 254 31.03 -7.67 0.42
C ARG A 254 29.77 -8.40 0.85
N TYR A 255 29.56 -8.50 2.16
CA TYR A 255 28.51 -9.32 2.74
C TYR A 255 27.53 -8.44 3.52
N HIS A 256 28.00 -7.62 4.44
CA HIS A 256 27.08 -7.00 5.39
C HIS A 256 26.58 -5.58 5.00
N SER A 257 27.26 -4.90 4.08
CA SER A 257 26.90 -3.55 3.61
C SER A 257 25.55 -3.51 2.90
N HIS A 258 25.16 -4.61 2.25
CA HIS A 258 23.88 -4.72 1.58
C HIS A 258 22.72 -4.66 2.59
N HIS A 259 22.87 -5.33 3.73
CA HIS A 259 21.90 -5.25 4.83
C HIS A 259 21.84 -3.85 5.43
N HIS A 260 23.00 -3.25 5.72
CA HIS A 260 23.11 -1.90 6.31
C HIS A 260 22.76 -0.75 5.35
N SER A 261 22.61 -1.04 4.06
CA SER A 261 22.10 -0.06 3.10
C SER A 261 20.65 0.33 3.38
N SER A 262 19.93 -0.48 4.17
CA SER A 262 18.55 -0.25 4.60
C SER A 262 18.49 0.48 5.94
N VAL A 263 18.85 1.76 5.94
CA VAL A 263 18.93 2.59 7.16
C VAL A 263 17.58 2.73 7.87
N VAL A 264 16.48 2.78 7.11
CA VAL A 264 15.12 2.79 7.66
C VAL A 264 14.61 1.36 7.65
N THR A 265 14.86 0.63 8.72
CA THR A 265 14.54 -0.79 8.79
C THR A 265 13.03 -1.05 8.68
N GLU A 266 12.65 -1.96 7.79
CA GLU A 266 11.34 -2.62 7.75
C GLU A 266 11.50 -4.09 8.15
N PRO A 267 10.44 -4.80 8.60
CA PRO A 267 10.55 -6.23 8.97
C PRO A 267 11.23 -7.10 7.91
N ILE A 268 11.05 -6.76 6.63
CA ILE A 268 11.73 -7.40 5.50
C ILE A 268 13.24 -7.21 5.47
N THR A 269 13.77 -6.10 5.98
CA THR A 269 15.22 -5.84 6.09
C THR A 269 15.95 -6.98 6.82
N ALA A 270 15.27 -7.65 7.76
CA ALA A 270 15.80 -8.76 8.54
C ALA A 270 16.35 -9.93 7.73
N VAL A 271 15.82 -10.12 6.52
CA VAL A 271 16.12 -11.29 5.68
C VAL A 271 16.91 -10.91 4.43
N ILE A 272 17.26 -9.62 4.29
CA ILE A 272 17.97 -9.08 3.13
C ILE A 272 19.46 -9.06 3.43
N HIS A 273 20.10 -10.16 3.03
CA HIS A 273 21.53 -10.41 3.17
C HIS A 273 22.05 -11.09 1.91
N PRO A 274 23.35 -10.98 1.58
CA PRO A 274 23.94 -11.78 0.53
C PRO A 274 23.91 -13.27 0.83
N PHE A 275 23.83 -14.09 -0.22
CA PHE A 275 23.61 -15.53 -0.10
C PHE A 275 24.59 -16.25 0.85
N ALA A 276 25.88 -15.92 0.82
CA ALA A 276 26.86 -16.55 1.70
C ALA A 276 26.60 -16.24 3.19
N GLU A 277 26.16 -15.02 3.50
CA GLU A 277 25.82 -14.61 4.87
C GLU A 277 24.59 -15.36 5.38
N ILE A 278 23.58 -15.54 4.52
CA ILE A 278 22.40 -16.38 4.81
C ILE A 278 22.80 -17.81 5.17
N ILE A 279 23.71 -18.43 4.40
CA ILE A 279 24.15 -19.79 4.69
C ILE A 279 24.88 -19.87 6.03
N MET A 280 25.72 -18.88 6.36
CA MET A 280 26.37 -18.81 7.69
C MET A 280 25.35 -18.71 8.81
N TYR A 281 24.34 -17.85 8.65
CA TYR A 281 23.25 -17.73 9.62
C TYR A 281 22.44 -19.02 9.76
N TYR A 282 22.10 -19.71 8.68
CA TYR A 282 21.43 -21.01 8.77
C TYR A 282 22.27 -22.08 9.47
N MET A 283 23.59 -22.11 9.25
CA MET A 283 24.46 -23.02 10.00
C MET A 283 24.40 -22.73 11.50
N ILE A 284 24.52 -21.46 11.91
CA ILE A 284 24.44 -21.06 13.33
C ILE A 284 23.07 -21.39 13.91
N PHE A 285 21.99 -21.00 13.22
CA PHE A 285 20.63 -21.20 13.74
C PHE A 285 20.18 -22.65 13.70
N SER A 286 20.88 -23.54 12.97
CA SER A 286 20.65 -24.97 13.02
C SER A 286 21.20 -25.65 14.28
N ILE A 287 22.05 -24.97 15.08
CA ILE A 287 22.69 -25.55 16.28
C ILE A 287 21.67 -26.15 17.26
N PRO A 288 20.57 -25.46 17.65
CA PRO A 288 19.57 -26.05 18.53
C PRO A 288 18.92 -27.30 17.94
N TRP A 289 18.65 -27.30 16.63
CA TRP A 289 18.04 -28.44 15.95
C TRP A 289 18.95 -29.65 15.91
N VAL A 290 20.19 -29.46 15.45
CA VAL A 290 21.21 -30.52 15.42
C VAL A 290 21.41 -31.08 16.82
N THR A 291 21.46 -30.22 17.84
CA THR A 291 21.59 -30.65 19.24
C THR A 291 20.41 -31.53 19.65
N THR A 292 19.17 -31.06 19.48
CA THR A 292 17.98 -31.84 19.87
C THR A 292 17.83 -33.14 19.09
N MET A 293 18.33 -33.20 17.85
CA MET A 293 18.38 -34.43 17.06
C MET A 293 19.40 -35.41 17.64
N LEU A 294 20.62 -34.95 17.93
CA LEU A 294 21.69 -35.79 18.49
C LEU A 294 21.33 -36.32 19.89
N THR A 295 20.59 -35.55 20.68
CA THR A 295 20.11 -35.98 21.99
C THR A 295 18.81 -36.78 21.94
N GLY A 296 18.20 -36.96 20.76
CA GLY A 296 16.92 -37.67 20.61
C GLY A 296 15.73 -36.94 21.26
N THR A 297 15.84 -35.64 21.47
CA THR A 297 14.83 -34.80 22.14
C THR A 297 14.08 -33.87 21.17
N ALA A 298 14.30 -33.98 19.86
CA ALA A 298 13.62 -33.17 18.86
C ALA A 298 12.08 -33.36 18.90
N SER A 299 11.34 -32.28 18.63
CA SER A 299 9.89 -32.30 18.50
C SER A 299 9.41 -31.26 17.49
N ILE A 300 8.19 -31.45 16.96
CA ILE A 300 7.56 -30.55 15.99
C ILE A 300 7.45 -29.13 16.55
N ILE A 301 6.99 -29.00 17.80
CA ILE A 301 6.86 -27.68 18.45
C ILE A 301 8.23 -27.02 18.66
N SER A 302 9.26 -27.78 19.01
CA SER A 302 10.61 -27.21 19.15
C SER A 302 11.17 -26.72 17.81
N LEU A 303 10.94 -27.46 16.72
CA LEU A 303 11.38 -27.12 15.37
C LEU A 303 10.70 -25.84 14.85
N PHE A 304 9.37 -25.87 14.75
CA PHE A 304 8.58 -24.77 14.18
C PHE A 304 8.46 -23.59 15.14
N GLY A 305 8.37 -23.84 16.45
CA GLY A 305 8.33 -22.80 17.47
C GLY A 305 9.62 -21.99 17.51
N TYR A 306 10.79 -22.63 17.31
CA TYR A 306 12.05 -21.90 17.25
C TYR A 306 12.13 -20.96 16.05
N VAL A 307 11.72 -21.39 14.85
CA VAL A 307 11.67 -20.52 13.67
C VAL A 307 10.61 -19.42 13.83
N ALA A 308 9.45 -19.73 14.42
CA ALA A 308 8.44 -18.72 14.70
C ALA A 308 8.95 -17.65 15.67
N TYR A 309 9.68 -18.04 16.71
CA TYR A 309 10.35 -17.11 17.63
C TYR A 309 11.40 -16.26 16.91
N PHE A 310 12.22 -16.88 16.06
CA PHE A 310 13.22 -16.18 15.26
C PHE A 310 12.59 -15.13 14.34
N ASP A 311 11.56 -15.52 13.57
CA ASP A 311 10.80 -14.59 12.72
C ASP A 311 10.18 -13.45 13.54
N PHE A 312 9.66 -13.74 14.74
CA PHE A 312 9.06 -12.73 15.61
C PHE A 312 10.08 -11.70 16.08
N MET A 313 11.22 -12.17 16.60
CA MET A 313 12.27 -11.31 17.12
C MET A 313 12.88 -10.45 16.02
N ASN A 314 13.19 -11.04 14.85
CA ASN A 314 13.66 -10.30 13.69
C ASN A 314 12.66 -9.21 13.25
N ASN A 315 11.39 -9.57 13.07
CA ASN A 315 10.38 -8.61 12.63
C ASN A 315 10.18 -7.48 13.64
N LEU A 316 10.19 -7.78 14.93
CA LEU A 316 10.16 -6.79 16.00
C LEU A 316 11.37 -5.85 15.91
N GLY A 317 12.57 -6.42 15.80
CA GLY A 317 13.83 -5.67 15.75
C GLY A 317 13.98 -4.72 14.58
N HIS A 318 13.44 -5.09 13.42
CA HIS A 318 13.49 -4.31 12.19
C HIS A 318 12.25 -3.46 11.95
N CYS A 319 11.63 -2.96 13.02
CA CYS A 319 10.59 -1.95 12.93
C CYS A 319 11.17 -0.55 13.16
N ASN A 320 10.86 0.41 12.27
CA ASN A 320 11.25 1.82 12.49
C ASN A 320 10.35 2.57 13.52
N PHE A 321 9.75 1.83 14.45
CA PHE A 321 8.96 2.39 15.55
C PHE A 321 9.15 1.58 16.82
N GLU A 322 9.14 2.24 17.97
CA GLU A 322 9.27 1.57 19.26
C GLU A 322 7.90 1.11 19.77
N ILE A 323 7.77 -0.18 20.05
CA ILE A 323 6.52 -0.82 20.50
C ILE A 323 6.64 -1.44 21.89
N VAL A 324 7.86 -1.72 22.35
CA VAL A 324 8.12 -2.41 23.62
C VAL A 324 7.88 -1.43 24.77
N PRO A 325 6.84 -1.61 25.60
CA PRO A 325 6.48 -0.63 26.62
C PRO A 325 7.44 -0.71 27.82
N LYS A 326 7.76 0.45 28.42
CA LYS A 326 8.61 0.54 29.64
C LYS A 326 8.15 -0.40 30.75
N LYS A 327 6.82 -0.58 30.87
CA LYS A 327 6.19 -1.45 31.88
C LYS A 327 6.71 -2.90 31.83
N LEU A 328 7.03 -3.40 30.64
CA LEU A 328 7.50 -4.77 30.47
C LEU A 328 8.84 -4.99 31.20
N PHE A 329 9.77 -4.05 31.06
CA PHE A 329 11.06 -4.07 31.75
C PHE A 329 10.96 -3.72 33.24
N THR A 330 9.92 -3.00 33.68
CA THR A 330 9.70 -2.79 35.12
C THR A 330 9.13 -4.02 35.82
N ILE A 331 8.29 -4.80 35.13
CA ILE A 331 7.67 -6.02 35.70
C ILE A 331 8.71 -7.16 35.77
N PHE A 332 9.53 -7.32 34.73
CA PHE A 332 10.59 -8.32 34.70
C PHE A 332 11.91 -7.70 34.21
N PRO A 333 12.68 -7.05 35.10
CA PRO A 333 13.93 -6.36 34.76
C PRO A 333 14.96 -7.18 33.99
N PRO A 334 15.15 -8.50 34.24
CA PRO A 334 16.09 -9.31 33.47
C PRO A 334 15.80 -9.34 31.97
N LEU A 335 14.54 -9.12 31.56
CA LEU A 335 14.15 -9.15 30.14
C LEU A 335 14.93 -8.13 29.30
N LYS A 336 15.31 -6.99 29.88
CA LYS A 336 16.09 -5.96 29.19
C LYS A 336 17.42 -6.49 28.62
N TYR A 337 17.96 -7.55 29.22
CA TYR A 337 19.21 -8.19 28.78
C TYR A 337 18.97 -9.40 27.89
N MET A 338 17.76 -9.98 27.92
CA MET A 338 17.39 -11.19 27.19
C MET A 338 16.64 -10.91 25.88
N MET A 339 16.21 -9.66 25.68
CA MET A 339 15.41 -9.26 24.53
C MET A 339 15.77 -7.82 24.14
N TYR A 340 16.27 -7.63 22.94
CA TYR A 340 16.47 -6.31 22.35
C TYR A 340 15.14 -5.66 21.94
N THR A 341 15.18 -4.34 21.72
CA THR A 341 14.04 -3.54 21.25
C THR A 341 14.26 -3.09 19.79
N PRO A 342 13.20 -2.69 19.07
CA PRO A 342 13.35 -2.06 17.76
C PRO A 342 14.35 -0.90 17.78
N SER A 343 14.32 -0.04 18.81
CA SER A 343 15.26 1.08 18.93
C SER A 343 16.71 0.64 19.09
N PHE A 344 16.96 -0.47 19.80
CA PHE A 344 18.31 -1.02 20.00
C PHE A 344 18.95 -1.41 18.68
N HIS A 345 18.21 -2.14 17.84
CA HIS A 345 18.72 -2.65 16.58
C HIS A 345 18.69 -1.62 15.46
N SER A 346 17.69 -0.74 15.45
CA SER A 346 17.71 0.42 14.55
C SER A 346 18.92 1.33 14.81
N LEU A 347 19.35 1.47 16.07
CA LEU A 347 20.59 2.18 16.40
C LEU A 347 21.82 1.51 15.80
N HIS A 348 21.88 0.17 15.78
CA HIS A 348 22.93 -0.58 15.10
C HIS A 348 23.01 -0.26 13.59
N HIS A 349 21.86 -0.19 12.90
CA HIS A 349 21.76 0.22 11.48
C HIS A 349 22.18 1.68 11.20
N THR A 350 22.29 2.51 12.24
CA THR A 350 22.78 3.90 12.11
C THR A 350 24.20 4.08 12.64
N LYS A 351 24.62 3.21 13.58
CA LYS A 351 25.93 3.18 14.23
C LYS A 351 26.48 1.75 14.18
N TYR A 352 27.03 1.41 13.02
CA TYR A 352 27.42 0.06 12.61
C TYR A 352 28.32 -0.73 13.58
N GLN A 353 29.04 -0.05 14.48
CA GLN A 353 30.01 -0.68 15.39
C GLN A 353 29.48 -0.95 16.81
N THR A 354 28.18 -0.73 17.05
CA THR A 354 27.57 -0.85 18.38
C THR A 354 26.34 -1.72 18.33
N ASN A 355 25.90 -2.25 19.49
CA ASN A 355 24.68 -3.05 19.61
C ASN A 355 24.70 -4.28 18.68
N LEU A 356 25.74 -5.11 18.81
CA LEU A 356 26.08 -6.20 17.90
C LEU A 356 25.40 -7.54 18.25
N ALA A 357 24.77 -7.67 19.42
CA ALA A 357 24.05 -8.89 19.78
C ALA A 357 22.88 -9.18 18.82
N LEU A 358 22.55 -10.47 18.70
CA LEU A 358 21.40 -10.92 17.95
C LEU A 358 20.14 -10.51 18.69
N TYR A 359 19.74 -11.25 19.72
CA TYR A 359 18.52 -10.98 20.49
C TYR A 359 18.77 -10.63 21.95
N PHE A 360 19.94 -10.94 22.49
CA PHE A 360 20.27 -10.79 23.91
C PHE A 360 21.27 -9.64 24.12
N PRO A 361 20.81 -8.40 24.41
CA PRO A 361 21.70 -7.28 24.73
C PRO A 361 22.72 -7.58 25.82
N PHE A 362 22.48 -8.58 26.68
CA PHE A 362 23.45 -9.12 27.63
C PHE A 362 24.87 -9.22 27.06
N TYR A 363 25.04 -9.68 25.82
CA TYR A 363 26.36 -9.83 25.20
C TYR A 363 27.01 -8.49 24.89
N ASP A 364 26.27 -7.46 24.48
CA ASP A 364 26.80 -6.10 24.33
C ASP A 364 27.21 -5.47 25.66
N TYR A 365 26.49 -5.77 26.76
CA TYR A 365 26.91 -5.35 28.10
C TYR A 365 28.22 -6.05 28.51
N MET A 366 28.32 -7.35 28.24
CA MET A 366 29.48 -8.16 28.62
C MET A 366 30.73 -7.78 27.83
N TYR A 367 30.61 -7.54 26.53
CA TYR A 367 31.73 -7.20 25.64
C TYR A 367 31.95 -5.68 25.48
N GLY A 368 31.09 -4.83 26.05
CA GLY A 368 31.27 -3.38 26.07
C GLY A 368 30.97 -2.69 24.73
N THR A 369 30.09 -3.26 23.90
CA THR A 369 29.71 -2.73 22.58
C THR A 369 28.35 -2.03 22.57
N LEU A 370 27.73 -1.88 23.75
CA LEU A 370 26.47 -1.14 23.91
C LEU A 370 26.68 0.36 23.65
N ASP A 371 25.89 0.95 22.74
CA ASP A 371 25.95 2.39 22.52
C ASP A 371 25.35 3.17 23.69
N ILE A 372 26.03 4.24 24.11
CA ILE A 372 25.65 5.11 25.22
C ILE A 372 24.26 5.74 25.07
N SER A 373 23.80 5.96 23.83
CA SER A 373 22.50 6.58 23.54
C SER A 373 21.35 5.58 23.48
N THR A 374 21.61 4.27 23.63
CA THR A 374 20.59 3.20 23.52
C THR A 374 19.37 3.44 24.40
N ASN A 375 19.58 3.74 25.69
CA ASN A 375 18.45 3.98 26.61
C ASN A 375 17.72 5.29 26.27
N THR A 376 18.45 6.35 25.96
CA THR A 376 17.85 7.65 25.60
C THR A 376 17.04 7.55 24.32
N LEU A 377 17.52 6.83 23.30
CA LEU A 377 16.78 6.62 22.05
C LEU A 377 15.50 5.83 22.30
N TYR A 378 15.56 4.75 23.08
CA TYR A 378 14.39 3.96 23.47
C TYR A 378 13.32 4.83 24.14
N GLU A 379 13.71 5.63 25.14
CA GLU A 379 12.76 6.46 25.88
C GLU A 379 12.17 7.59 25.03
N THR A 380 13.00 8.27 24.24
CA THR A 380 12.55 9.37 23.37
C THR A 380 11.68 8.85 22.22
N SER A 381 11.98 7.68 21.64
CA SER A 381 11.12 7.05 20.65
C SER A 381 9.77 6.67 21.25
N LEU A 382 9.68 6.18 22.48
CA LEU A 382 8.38 5.86 23.10
C LEU A 382 7.47 7.08 23.34
N GLU A 383 8.06 8.26 23.53
CA GLU A 383 7.32 9.49 23.82
C GLU A 383 7.11 10.36 22.58
N ARG A 384 7.70 9.97 21.45
CA ARG A 384 7.63 10.73 20.19
C ARG A 384 6.22 10.72 19.61
N GLU A 385 5.61 11.90 19.57
CA GLU A 385 4.36 12.14 18.83
C GLU A 385 4.65 12.31 17.33
N GLY A 386 3.71 11.85 16.49
CA GLY A 386 3.79 12.06 15.05
C GLY A 386 3.67 13.53 14.66
N GLU A 387 4.42 13.94 13.63
CA GLU A 387 4.41 15.33 13.16
C GLU A 387 3.05 15.78 12.61
N SER A 388 2.79 17.08 12.75
CA SER A 388 1.65 17.76 12.14
C SER A 388 1.74 17.76 10.60
N PRO A 389 0.71 17.30 9.88
CA PRO A 389 0.67 17.41 8.42
C PRO A 389 0.37 18.85 8.02
N ASN A 390 0.98 19.36 6.94
CA ASN A 390 0.58 20.64 6.35
C ASN A 390 -0.69 20.47 5.50
N VAL A 391 -0.75 19.36 4.76
CA VAL A 391 -1.85 19.05 3.83
C VAL A 391 -2.38 17.65 4.11
N VAL A 392 -3.70 17.52 4.23
CA VAL A 392 -4.39 16.25 4.37
C VAL A 392 -5.21 15.98 3.12
N HIS A 393 -5.18 14.77 2.60
CA HIS A 393 -6.06 14.30 1.54
C HIS A 393 -6.96 13.18 2.05
N LEU A 394 -8.27 13.44 2.04
CA LEU A 394 -9.27 12.49 2.51
C LEU A 394 -9.80 11.67 1.34
N THR A 395 -9.52 10.38 1.36
CA THR A 395 -9.98 9.38 0.40
C THR A 395 -10.82 8.30 1.08
N HIS A 396 -11.35 7.37 0.30
CA HIS A 396 -12.12 6.22 0.78
C HIS A 396 -11.89 5.00 -0.11
N LEU A 397 -12.17 3.81 0.42
CA LEU A 397 -12.18 2.58 -0.39
C LEU A 397 -13.45 2.54 -1.26
N THR A 398 -13.28 2.39 -2.57
CA THR A 398 -14.41 2.33 -3.52
C THR A 398 -15.04 0.93 -3.59
N THR A 399 -14.26 -0.11 -3.31
CA THR A 399 -14.72 -1.51 -3.24
C THR A 399 -14.06 -2.23 -2.07
N ALA A 400 -14.62 -3.37 -1.64
CA ALA A 400 -14.02 -4.21 -0.61
C ALA A 400 -12.62 -4.72 -1.02
N GLU A 401 -12.38 -4.92 -2.32
CA GLU A 401 -11.09 -5.39 -2.85
C GLU A 401 -10.03 -4.28 -2.88
N SER A 402 -10.42 -3.01 -2.88
CA SER A 402 -9.48 -1.87 -2.91
C SER A 402 -8.54 -1.82 -1.71
N ILE A 403 -8.84 -2.56 -0.64
CA ILE A 403 -7.95 -2.72 0.53
C ILE A 403 -6.60 -3.36 0.19
N TYR A 404 -6.58 -4.23 -0.82
CA TYR A 404 -5.36 -4.90 -1.26
C TYR A 404 -4.44 -3.97 -2.05
N HIS A 405 -4.99 -2.89 -2.60
CA HIS A 405 -4.25 -1.86 -3.32
C HIS A 405 -3.75 -0.72 -2.40
N LEU A 406 -3.92 -0.86 -1.08
CA LEU A 406 -3.25 0.03 -0.13
C LEU A 406 -1.77 -0.37 0.00
N ARG A 407 -0.85 0.60 -0.10
CA ARG A 407 0.60 0.38 0.10
C ARG A 407 0.94 -0.24 1.46
N LEU A 408 0.09 0.00 2.45
CA LEU A 408 0.17 -0.60 3.78
C LEU A 408 0.08 -2.14 3.75
N ARG A 409 -0.51 -2.75 2.72
CA ARG A 409 -0.61 -4.20 2.61
C ARG A 409 0.38 -4.72 1.57
N PHE A 410 -0.06 -4.83 0.33
CA PHE A 410 0.69 -5.46 -0.74
C PHE A 410 1.21 -4.39 -1.69
N ALA A 411 2.50 -4.04 -1.57
CA ALA A 411 3.11 -3.00 -2.40
C ALA A 411 3.00 -3.33 -3.91
N SER A 412 3.12 -4.61 -4.26
CA SER A 412 2.99 -5.10 -5.63
C SER A 412 1.59 -4.91 -6.21
N LEU A 413 0.54 -5.15 -5.43
CA LEU A 413 -0.84 -4.92 -5.86
C LEU A 413 -1.12 -3.42 -5.92
N ALA A 414 -0.64 -2.64 -4.94
CA ALA A 414 -0.74 -1.19 -4.95
C ALA A 414 -0.03 -0.52 -6.15
N SER A 415 1.02 -1.15 -6.69
CA SER A 415 1.71 -0.66 -7.90
C SER A 415 0.96 -0.93 -9.21
N LYS A 416 -0.10 -1.74 -9.19
CA LYS A 416 -0.88 -2.12 -10.37
C LYS A 416 -2.29 -1.53 -10.27
N PRO A 417 -2.85 -1.00 -11.38
CA PRO A 417 -4.26 -0.60 -11.38
C PRO A 417 -5.16 -1.76 -11.01
N GLN A 418 -6.26 -1.45 -10.33
CA GLN A 418 -7.31 -2.43 -10.04
C GLN A 418 -7.98 -2.85 -11.36
N SER A 419 -7.51 -3.95 -11.96
CA SER A 419 -8.14 -4.60 -13.12
C SER A 419 -9.19 -5.60 -12.66
N THR A 420 -10.06 -6.04 -13.57
CA THR A 420 -11.11 -7.05 -13.35
C THR A 420 -10.66 -8.14 -12.38
N SER A 421 -11.40 -8.30 -11.27
CA SER A 421 -11.08 -9.16 -10.12
C SER A 421 -10.50 -10.51 -10.58
N PRO A 422 -9.18 -10.73 -10.41
CA PRO A 422 -8.54 -11.97 -10.78
C PRO A 422 -9.21 -13.14 -10.06
N TRP A 423 -9.24 -14.33 -10.68
CA TRP A 423 -9.89 -15.52 -10.11
C TRP A 423 -9.46 -15.81 -8.65
N TYR A 424 -8.23 -15.47 -8.26
CA TYR A 424 -7.70 -15.66 -6.91
C TYR A 424 -8.30 -14.72 -5.86
N MET A 425 -8.81 -13.55 -6.25
CA MET A 425 -9.50 -12.64 -5.31
C MET A 425 -10.81 -13.27 -4.79
N ARG A 426 -11.42 -14.17 -5.56
CA ARG A 426 -12.56 -14.99 -5.10
C ARG A 426 -12.14 -15.96 -3.99
N LEU A 427 -10.94 -16.53 -4.08
CA LEU A 427 -10.40 -17.41 -3.05
C LEU A 427 -10.08 -16.64 -1.76
N LEU A 428 -9.62 -15.40 -1.91
CA LEU A 428 -9.37 -14.50 -0.80
C LEU A 428 -10.65 -13.89 -0.22
N TRP A 429 -11.85 -14.14 -0.75
CA TRP A 429 -13.09 -13.49 -0.31
C TRP A 429 -13.34 -13.58 1.20
N HIS A 430 -13.04 -14.72 1.83
CA HIS A 430 -13.15 -14.88 3.29
C HIS A 430 -12.13 -14.02 4.03
N VAL A 431 -10.90 -13.93 3.53
CA VAL A 431 -9.85 -13.03 4.05
C VAL A 431 -10.23 -11.57 3.83
N THR A 432 -10.80 -11.24 2.67
CA THR A 432 -11.30 -9.89 2.33
C THR A 432 -12.39 -9.51 3.30
N SER A 433 -13.39 -10.38 3.50
CA SER A 433 -14.53 -10.18 4.39
C SER A 433 -14.09 -10.05 5.85
N TRP A 434 -13.19 -10.93 6.31
CA TRP A 434 -12.62 -10.85 7.65
C TRP A 434 -11.82 -9.56 7.83
N SER A 435 -10.96 -9.22 6.87
CA SER A 435 -10.12 -8.02 6.95
C SER A 435 -10.95 -6.74 6.84
N MET A 436 -12.06 -6.76 6.11
CA MET A 436 -13.06 -5.69 6.08
C MET A 436 -13.82 -5.58 7.39
N MET A 437 -14.21 -6.70 7.99
CA MET A 437 -14.81 -6.72 9.32
C MET A 437 -13.85 -6.14 10.35
N VAL A 438 -12.62 -6.62 10.39
CA VAL A 438 -11.56 -6.10 11.28
C VAL A 438 -11.35 -4.61 11.03
N VAL A 439 -11.19 -4.18 9.78
CA VAL A 439 -11.01 -2.76 9.47
C VAL A 439 -12.23 -1.95 9.89
N THR A 440 -13.44 -2.45 9.71
CA THR A 440 -14.66 -1.71 10.10
C THR A 440 -14.88 -1.70 11.61
N TRP A 441 -14.46 -2.75 12.32
CA TRP A 441 -14.53 -2.84 13.78
C TRP A 441 -13.50 -1.94 14.46
N PHE A 442 -12.24 -2.00 14.01
CA PHE A 442 -11.15 -1.17 14.54
C PHE A 442 -11.19 0.27 14.00
N TYR A 443 -11.66 0.48 12.77
CA TYR A 443 -11.69 1.76 12.07
C TYR A 443 -13.11 2.15 11.63
N ARG A 444 -14.04 2.26 12.59
CA ARG A 444 -15.19 3.20 12.45
C ARG A 444 -14.76 4.67 12.37
N ARG A 445 -13.50 4.95 12.06
CA ARG A 445 -12.82 6.24 12.11
C ARG A 445 -11.86 6.33 10.93
N THR A 446 -11.45 7.54 10.62
CA THR A 446 -10.36 7.78 9.65
C THR A 446 -9.05 7.18 10.13
N PHE A 447 -8.26 6.68 9.19
CA PHE A 447 -6.91 6.17 9.42
C PHE A 447 -5.94 6.77 8.42
N VAL A 448 -4.67 6.88 8.80
CA VAL A 448 -3.61 7.34 7.91
C VAL A 448 -3.23 6.19 6.99
N VAL A 449 -3.35 6.42 5.68
CA VAL A 449 -2.99 5.46 4.63
C VAL A 449 -1.51 5.60 4.30
N GLU A 450 -1.05 6.84 4.16
CA GLU A 450 0.29 7.16 3.69
C GLU A 450 0.66 8.58 4.10
N ARG A 451 1.96 8.80 4.30
CA ARG A 451 2.55 10.12 4.49
C ARG A 451 3.67 10.31 3.48
N ASN A 452 3.68 11.46 2.82
CA ASN A 452 4.69 11.85 1.86
C ASN A 452 5.28 13.20 2.27
N ILE A 453 6.58 13.38 2.10
CA ILE A 453 7.28 14.63 2.39
C ILE A 453 7.82 15.18 1.08
N TYR A 454 7.38 16.38 0.70
CA TYR A 454 7.82 17.07 -0.50
C TYR A 454 8.51 18.38 -0.10
N LYS A 455 9.84 18.36 -0.05
CA LYS A 455 10.67 19.48 0.45
C LYS A 455 10.24 19.86 1.88
N THR A 456 9.52 20.96 2.04
CA THR A 456 9.03 21.48 3.32
C THR A 456 7.56 21.15 3.59
N LEU A 457 6.88 20.46 2.66
CA LEU A 457 5.46 20.14 2.78
C LEU A 457 5.24 18.68 3.21
N ASN A 458 4.61 18.51 4.37
CA ASN A 458 4.13 17.23 4.85
C ASN A 458 2.71 16.97 4.33
N PHE A 459 2.58 15.98 3.47
CA PHE A 459 1.31 15.53 2.90
C PHE A 459 0.87 14.21 3.55
N THR A 460 -0.38 14.11 3.96
CA THR A 460 -0.94 12.91 4.59
C THR A 460 -2.22 12.47 3.90
N ASN A 461 -2.22 11.24 3.40
CA ASN A 461 -3.41 10.57 2.89
C ASN A 461 -4.15 9.92 4.06
N MET A 462 -5.39 10.35 4.30
CA MET A 462 -6.32 9.72 5.24
C MET A 462 -7.39 8.95 4.48
N GLY A 463 -7.68 7.74 4.92
CA GLY A 463 -8.68 6.86 4.35
C GLY A 463 -9.72 6.45 5.38
N TYR A 464 -10.88 6.03 4.89
CA TYR A 464 -11.85 5.26 5.67
C TYR A 464 -12.51 4.19 4.79
N SER A 465 -13.04 3.15 5.42
CA SER A 465 -13.73 2.06 4.72
C SER A 465 -15.19 2.44 4.44
N GLU A 466 -15.65 2.21 3.22
CA GLU A 466 -17.07 2.33 2.84
C GLU A 466 -17.68 0.93 2.75
N ILE A 467 -18.75 0.69 3.52
CA ILE A 467 -19.53 -0.55 3.44
C ILE A 467 -20.93 -0.20 2.97
N HIS A 468 -21.17 -0.43 1.67
CA HIS A 468 -22.46 -0.41 0.96
C HIS A 468 -23.16 0.95 0.77
N HIS A 469 -23.61 1.20 -0.46
CA HIS A 469 -24.39 2.36 -0.88
C HIS A 469 -25.87 2.24 -0.44
N THR A 470 -26.19 2.60 0.81
CA THR A 470 -27.59 2.80 1.23
C THR A 470 -27.80 4.14 1.93
N LEU A 471 -29.03 4.69 1.86
CA LEU A 471 -29.40 6.00 2.41
C LEU A 471 -29.02 6.21 3.90
N ARG A 472 -29.12 5.17 4.74
CA ARG A 472 -28.69 5.23 6.16
C ARG A 472 -27.19 5.53 6.33
N PHE A 473 -26.37 5.20 5.33
CA PHE A 473 -24.92 5.38 5.38
C PHE A 473 -24.48 6.77 4.93
N THR A 474 -25.30 7.55 4.23
CA THR A 474 -24.96 8.96 3.90
C THR A 474 -24.73 9.81 5.15
N LYS A 475 -25.49 9.56 6.23
CA LYS A 475 -25.30 10.24 7.53
C LYS A 475 -24.02 9.78 8.23
N ALA A 476 -23.71 8.48 8.19
CA ALA A 476 -22.48 7.94 8.76
C ALA A 476 -21.24 8.44 8.01
N LYS A 477 -21.29 8.47 6.67
CA LYS A 477 -20.25 9.02 5.79
C LYS A 477 -19.99 10.49 6.09
N ARG A 478 -21.05 11.29 6.25
CA ARG A 478 -20.92 12.68 6.72
C ARG A 478 -20.18 12.76 8.05
N ALA A 479 -20.58 11.98 9.05
CA ALA A 479 -19.93 11.99 10.36
C ALA A 479 -18.42 11.65 10.28
N LEU A 480 -18.03 10.69 9.43
CA LEU A 480 -16.63 10.35 9.19
C LEU A 480 -15.84 11.49 8.54
N ILE A 481 -16.44 12.18 7.55
CA ILE A 481 -15.82 13.34 6.92
C ILE A 481 -15.67 14.48 7.94
N GLU A 482 -16.69 14.73 8.76
CA GLU A 482 -16.64 15.73 9.84
C GLU A 482 -15.54 15.40 10.87
N GLU A 483 -15.44 14.13 11.30
CA GLU A 483 -14.38 13.66 12.20
C GLU A 483 -12.99 13.85 11.58
N ALA A 484 -12.83 13.51 10.29
CA ALA A 484 -11.57 13.68 9.56
C ALA A 484 -11.10 15.15 9.54
N ILE A 485 -12.04 16.07 9.30
CA ILE A 485 -11.73 17.50 9.23
C ILE A 485 -11.34 18.03 10.61
N VAL A 486 -12.09 17.67 11.66
CA VAL A 486 -11.75 18.04 13.04
C VAL A 486 -10.40 17.45 13.45
N GLN A 487 -10.10 16.22 13.03
CA GLN A 487 -8.81 15.59 13.30
C GLN A 487 -7.66 16.30 12.59
N ALA A 488 -7.84 16.70 11.33
CA ALA A 488 -6.84 17.44 10.57
C ALA A 488 -6.55 18.82 11.18
N GLU A 489 -7.60 19.55 11.57
CA GLU A 489 -7.47 20.85 12.24
C GLU A 489 -6.76 20.71 13.60
N ARG A 490 -7.13 19.72 14.41
CA ARG A 490 -6.45 19.44 15.70
C ARG A 490 -4.97 19.12 15.53
N LYS A 491 -4.61 18.46 14.43
CA LYS A 491 -3.22 18.16 14.08
C LYS A 491 -2.50 19.34 13.42
N GLY A 492 -3.14 20.51 13.29
CA GLY A 492 -2.52 21.72 12.74
C GLY A 492 -2.41 21.74 11.22
N ALA A 493 -3.22 20.97 10.50
CA ALA A 493 -3.23 21.03 9.04
C ALA A 493 -3.69 22.40 8.52
N GLU A 494 -3.06 22.88 7.47
CA GLU A 494 -3.41 24.14 6.81
C GLU A 494 -4.45 23.91 5.72
N VAL A 495 -4.36 22.78 5.02
CA VAL A 495 -5.26 22.43 3.90
C VAL A 495 -5.76 21.01 4.04
N LEU A 496 -7.06 20.80 3.85
CA LEU A 496 -7.63 19.48 3.65
C LEU A 496 -8.29 19.39 2.27
N THR A 497 -7.95 18.35 1.52
CA THR A 497 -8.49 18.06 0.21
C THR A 497 -9.46 16.89 0.28
N LEU A 498 -10.63 17.04 -0.35
CA LEU A 498 -11.64 15.97 -0.44
C LEU A 498 -11.47 15.19 -1.75
N GLY A 499 -11.14 13.91 -1.65
CA GLY A 499 -11.00 13.00 -2.79
C GLY A 499 -12.28 12.26 -3.16
N LEU A 500 -12.39 11.89 -4.44
CA LEU A 500 -13.41 10.97 -4.98
C LEU A 500 -14.85 11.40 -4.62
N LEU A 501 -15.65 10.51 -4.02
CA LEU A 501 -17.07 10.77 -3.74
C LEU A 501 -17.28 11.67 -2.52
N ASN A 502 -16.22 12.07 -1.81
CA ASN A 502 -16.32 12.98 -0.66
C ASN A 502 -16.79 14.39 -1.06
N GLN A 503 -16.64 14.75 -2.34
CA GLN A 503 -17.12 16.02 -2.91
C GLN A 503 -18.59 15.97 -3.40
N GLY A 504 -19.27 14.83 -3.25
CA GLY A 504 -20.62 14.62 -3.76
C GLY A 504 -21.62 15.66 -3.26
N GLU A 505 -22.47 16.16 -4.17
CA GLU A 505 -23.48 17.17 -3.85
C GLU A 505 -24.49 16.66 -2.81
N GLU A 506 -24.89 15.39 -2.93
CA GLU A 506 -25.81 14.70 -2.02
C GLU A 506 -25.24 14.47 -0.61
N ILE A 507 -23.91 14.40 -0.50
CA ILE A 507 -23.24 14.08 0.76
C ILE A 507 -22.99 15.34 1.58
N ASN A 508 -22.37 16.36 1.00
CA ASN A 508 -21.97 17.56 1.75
C ASN A 508 -22.19 18.88 0.99
N ARG A 509 -23.00 18.90 -0.07
CA ARG A 509 -23.12 20.04 -0.99
C ARG A 509 -21.74 20.61 -1.37
N LYS A 510 -20.82 19.73 -1.77
CA LYS A 510 -19.42 20.12 -2.09
C LYS A 510 -18.73 20.87 -0.94
N ALA A 511 -18.89 20.34 0.27
CA ALA A 511 -18.31 20.83 1.52
C ALA A 511 -18.93 22.10 2.14
N GLU A 512 -19.91 22.70 1.47
CA GLU A 512 -20.53 23.95 1.90
C GLU A 512 -21.28 23.82 3.23
N LEU A 513 -22.00 22.72 3.43
CA LEU A 513 -22.74 22.47 4.67
C LEU A 513 -21.82 22.42 5.89
N PHE A 514 -20.60 21.89 5.71
CA PHE A 514 -19.62 21.82 6.78
C PHE A 514 -19.03 23.19 7.13
N MET A 515 -18.70 24.00 6.12
CA MET A 515 -18.20 25.37 6.30
C MET A 515 -19.23 26.25 7.02
N ARG A 516 -20.53 26.12 6.67
CA ARG A 516 -21.61 26.87 7.35
C ARG A 516 -21.76 26.49 8.83
N ARG A 517 -21.53 25.22 9.18
CA ARG A 517 -21.63 24.74 10.56
C ARG A 517 -20.43 25.10 11.43
N ASN A 518 -19.28 25.37 10.82
CA ASN A 518 -18.01 25.54 11.51
C ASN A 518 -17.31 26.83 11.05
N LEU A 519 -17.88 27.98 11.42
CA LEU A 519 -17.43 29.30 10.99
C LEU A 519 -16.03 29.71 11.52
N GLN A 520 -15.47 28.93 12.46
CA GLN A 520 -14.19 29.21 13.15
C GLN A 520 -13.02 28.33 12.68
N LEU A 521 -13.20 27.50 11.64
CA LEU A 521 -12.12 26.66 11.10
C LEU A 521 -11.01 27.50 10.49
N LYS A 522 -9.77 27.25 10.90
CA LYS A 522 -8.56 27.82 10.29
C LYS A 522 -8.10 26.99 9.08
N LEU A 523 -8.42 25.69 9.08
CA LEU A 523 -8.13 24.78 7.99
C LEU A 523 -8.86 25.19 6.70
N LYS A 524 -8.13 25.25 5.58
CA LYS A 524 -8.72 25.49 4.26
C LYS A 524 -9.20 24.18 3.65
N LEU A 525 -10.50 24.10 3.38
CA LEU A 525 -11.12 22.95 2.73
C LEU A 525 -11.16 23.14 1.22
N VAL A 526 -10.63 22.17 0.47
CA VAL A 526 -10.50 22.23 -0.99
C VAL A 526 -11.05 20.95 -1.61
N ASP A 527 -11.83 21.05 -2.68
CA ASP A 527 -12.40 19.89 -3.40
C ASP A 527 -11.70 19.62 -4.74
N GLY A 528 -10.65 20.38 -5.06
CA GLY A 528 -9.86 20.22 -6.29
C GLY A 528 -10.57 20.68 -7.58
N SER A 529 -11.85 21.08 -7.50
CA SER A 529 -12.66 21.38 -8.68
C SER A 529 -12.12 22.54 -9.52
N SER A 530 -11.48 23.56 -8.90
CA SER A 530 -10.88 24.68 -9.62
C SER A 530 -9.73 24.25 -10.53
N LEU A 531 -8.86 23.38 -10.00
CA LEU A 531 -7.69 22.88 -10.72
C LEU A 531 -8.14 21.98 -11.87
N THR A 532 -9.08 21.07 -11.62
CA THR A 532 -9.67 20.24 -12.68
C THR A 532 -10.30 21.10 -13.77
N ALA A 533 -11.08 22.12 -13.41
CA ALA A 533 -11.68 23.02 -14.39
C ALA A 533 -10.63 23.79 -15.21
N ALA A 534 -9.55 24.24 -14.57
CA ALA A 534 -8.44 24.91 -15.26
C ALA A 534 -7.69 23.97 -16.22
N VAL A 535 -7.43 22.73 -15.80
CA VAL A 535 -6.77 21.70 -16.63
C VAL A 535 -7.63 21.37 -17.86
N VAL A 536 -8.93 21.10 -17.66
CA VAL A 536 -9.85 20.79 -18.77
C VAL A 536 -9.96 21.97 -19.73
N ARG A 537 -10.03 23.20 -19.21
CA ARG A 537 -10.02 24.42 -20.03
C ARG A 537 -8.75 24.53 -20.87
N ASN A 538 -7.59 24.21 -20.30
CA ASN A 538 -6.30 24.31 -21.00
C ASN A 538 -6.00 23.12 -21.91
N SER A 539 -6.68 21.98 -21.76
CA SER A 539 -6.56 20.83 -22.67
C SER A 539 -7.39 20.98 -23.94
N ILE A 540 -8.32 21.94 -23.99
CA ILE A 540 -9.11 22.22 -25.19
C ILE A 540 -8.19 22.83 -26.26
N PRO A 541 -8.13 22.25 -27.48
CA PRO A 541 -7.28 22.74 -28.56
C PRO A 541 -7.49 24.21 -28.89
N GLU A 542 -6.39 24.93 -29.15
CA GLU A 542 -6.45 26.31 -29.64
C GLU A 542 -7.21 26.39 -30.97
N GLY A 543 -8.06 27.42 -31.11
CA GLY A 543 -8.95 27.58 -32.27
C GLY A 543 -10.32 26.90 -32.14
N THR A 544 -10.61 26.24 -31.01
CA THR A 544 -11.95 25.69 -30.75
C THR A 544 -12.98 26.81 -30.58
N THR A 545 -14.04 26.79 -31.40
CA THR A 545 -15.13 27.79 -31.37
C THR A 545 -16.45 27.25 -30.79
N HIS A 546 -16.64 25.93 -30.79
CA HIS A 546 -17.86 25.28 -30.32
C HIS A 546 -17.53 24.05 -29.45
N VAL A 547 -18.19 23.92 -28.30
CA VAL A 547 -18.05 22.81 -27.36
C VAL A 547 -19.44 22.35 -26.91
N ALA A 548 -19.68 21.04 -26.85
CA ALA A 548 -20.93 20.50 -26.33
C ALA A 548 -20.77 19.97 -24.90
N ILE A 549 -21.70 20.28 -24.00
CA ILE A 549 -21.81 19.64 -22.69
C ILE A 549 -22.86 18.53 -22.80
N LYS A 550 -22.47 17.31 -22.41
CA LYS A 550 -23.34 16.13 -22.44
C LYS A 550 -23.36 15.45 -21.06
N GLY A 551 -24.50 14.87 -20.67
CA GLY A 551 -24.72 14.29 -19.35
C GLY A 551 -25.10 15.31 -18.26
N ASN A 552 -25.03 14.89 -16.99
CA ASN A 552 -25.41 15.72 -15.85
C ASN A 552 -24.39 16.84 -15.56
N LEU A 553 -24.90 18.01 -15.16
CA LEU A 553 -24.08 19.18 -14.88
C LEU A 553 -23.41 19.08 -13.49
N SER A 554 -22.09 18.88 -13.48
CA SER A 554 -21.26 18.89 -12.28
C SER A 554 -20.74 20.29 -11.94
N LYS A 555 -20.12 20.46 -10.76
CA LYS A 555 -19.45 21.74 -10.39
C LYS A 555 -18.34 22.08 -11.39
N VAL A 556 -17.57 21.07 -11.78
CA VAL A 556 -16.45 21.21 -12.72
C VAL A 556 -16.96 21.57 -14.10
N SER A 557 -17.94 20.82 -14.65
CA SER A 557 -18.46 21.11 -15.99
C SER A 557 -19.15 22.47 -16.06
N SER A 558 -19.86 22.88 -15.00
CA SER A 558 -20.39 24.25 -14.87
C SER A 558 -19.28 25.30 -14.97
N SER A 559 -18.17 25.09 -14.24
CA SER A 559 -17.07 26.06 -14.17
C SER A 559 -16.29 26.16 -15.48
N VAL A 560 -16.06 25.03 -16.14
CA VAL A 560 -15.45 24.97 -17.47
C VAL A 560 -16.35 25.69 -18.48
N ALA A 561 -17.66 25.44 -18.46
CA ALA A 561 -18.62 26.09 -19.35
C ALA A 561 -18.50 27.62 -19.28
N ILE A 562 -18.51 28.18 -18.06
CA ILE A 562 -18.35 29.63 -17.83
C ILE A 562 -17.02 30.12 -18.42
N ALA A 563 -15.93 29.43 -18.09
CA ALA A 563 -14.60 29.85 -18.49
C ALA A 563 -14.42 29.83 -20.02
N LEU A 564 -15.14 28.96 -20.72
CA LEU A 564 -15.19 28.89 -22.18
C LEU A 564 -16.08 29.99 -22.76
N CYS A 565 -17.30 30.18 -22.23
CA CYS A 565 -18.18 31.26 -22.68
C CYS A 565 -17.55 32.65 -22.50
N ARG A 566 -16.77 32.87 -21.43
CA ARG A 566 -16.00 34.12 -21.23
C ARG A 566 -14.84 34.30 -22.23
N ARG A 567 -14.36 33.23 -22.86
CA ARG A 567 -13.40 33.28 -23.97
C ARG A 567 -14.06 33.48 -25.34
N GLY A 568 -15.39 33.65 -25.39
CA GLY A 568 -16.13 33.76 -26.65
C GLY A 568 -16.38 32.43 -27.36
N ILE A 569 -16.21 31.30 -26.67
CA ILE A 569 -16.48 29.96 -27.22
C ILE A 569 -17.95 29.64 -26.99
N GLN A 570 -18.64 29.17 -28.04
CA GLN A 570 -20.04 28.75 -27.92
C GLN A 570 -20.14 27.39 -27.24
N VAL A 571 -20.91 27.34 -26.15
CA VAL A 571 -21.16 26.13 -25.39
C VAL A 571 -22.59 25.67 -25.62
N SER A 572 -22.76 24.49 -26.23
CA SER A 572 -24.07 23.89 -26.46
C SER A 572 -24.43 22.85 -25.40
N THR A 573 -25.70 22.75 -25.04
CA THR A 573 -26.24 21.68 -24.19
C THR A 573 -27.55 21.18 -24.77
N SER A 574 -27.78 19.87 -24.74
CA SER A 574 -29.06 19.24 -25.12
C SER A 574 -30.05 19.15 -23.95
N CYS A 575 -29.60 19.40 -22.71
CA CYS A 575 -30.45 19.32 -21.53
C CYS A 575 -30.97 20.71 -21.10
N GLU A 576 -32.29 20.89 -21.15
CA GLU A 576 -32.98 22.14 -20.80
C GLU A 576 -32.81 22.51 -19.32
N ASN A 577 -32.80 21.51 -18.43
CA ASN A 577 -32.49 21.70 -17.01
C ASN A 577 -31.06 22.22 -16.79
N VAL A 578 -30.11 21.73 -17.58
CA VAL A 578 -28.71 22.17 -17.53
C VAL A 578 -28.58 23.60 -18.05
N TYR A 579 -29.22 23.90 -19.19
CA TYR A 579 -29.27 25.25 -19.76
C TYR A 579 -29.85 26.26 -18.77
N THR A 580 -30.98 25.94 -18.14
CA THR A 580 -31.66 26.82 -17.17
C THR A 580 -30.81 27.04 -15.92
N ARG A 581 -30.17 25.99 -15.37
CA ARG A 581 -29.27 26.10 -14.21
C ARG A 581 -28.01 26.91 -14.49
N LEU A 582 -27.45 26.80 -15.71
CA LEU A 582 -26.35 27.65 -16.13
C LEU A 582 -26.84 29.09 -16.26
N LYS A 583 -27.97 29.33 -16.93
CA LYS A 583 -28.54 30.68 -17.11
C LYS A 583 -28.85 31.39 -15.78
N GLN A 584 -29.32 30.66 -14.78
CA GLN A 584 -29.62 31.19 -13.44
C GLN A 584 -28.37 31.53 -12.60
N LYS A 585 -27.21 30.93 -12.91
CA LYS A 585 -25.99 31.11 -12.11
C LYS A 585 -25.13 32.33 -12.52
N TYR A 586 -25.44 33.06 -13.61
CA TYR A 586 -24.46 33.95 -14.26
C TYR A 586 -24.95 35.36 -14.67
N ASP A 587 -23.96 36.25 -14.87
CA ASP A 587 -24.05 37.64 -15.39
C ASP A 587 -24.55 37.69 -16.85
N TYR A 588 -25.20 38.80 -17.24
CA TYR A 588 -25.79 39.02 -18.57
C TYR A 588 -24.80 38.85 -19.74
N GLU A 589 -23.51 39.14 -19.56
CA GLU A 589 -22.48 39.11 -20.62
C GLU A 589 -22.14 37.69 -21.16
N ILE A 590 -22.56 36.64 -20.48
CA ILE A 590 -22.17 35.24 -20.80
C ILE A 590 -23.31 34.52 -21.57
N GLN A 591 -24.50 35.11 -21.63
CA GLN A 591 -25.71 34.45 -22.16
C GLN A 591 -25.66 34.22 -23.67
N ASP A 592 -24.99 35.09 -24.43
CA ASP A 592 -24.93 35.00 -25.90
C ASP A 592 -24.10 33.80 -26.40
N ASN A 593 -23.21 33.27 -25.56
CA ASN A 593 -22.34 32.13 -25.89
C ASN A 593 -22.88 30.79 -25.39
N LEU A 594 -24.07 30.74 -24.77
CA LEU A 594 -24.70 29.51 -24.30
C LEU A 594 -25.91 29.15 -25.18
N ILE A 595 -25.86 27.98 -25.82
CA ILE A 595 -26.86 27.55 -26.81
C ILE A 595 -27.58 26.29 -26.33
N LEU A 596 -28.90 26.29 -26.37
CA LEU A 596 -29.69 25.07 -26.23
C LEU A 596 -29.77 24.41 -27.62
N SER A 597 -29.16 23.24 -27.79
CA SER A 597 -29.14 22.53 -29.06
C SER A 597 -29.05 21.02 -28.87
N ASP A 598 -29.92 20.29 -29.57
CA ASP A 598 -29.89 18.82 -29.64
C ASP A 598 -28.82 18.30 -30.62
N SER A 599 -28.09 19.19 -31.29
CA SER A 599 -27.02 18.80 -32.21
C SER A 599 -25.89 18.06 -31.48
N CYS A 600 -25.37 17.03 -32.13
CA CYS A 600 -24.22 16.23 -31.70
C CYS A 600 -23.02 16.38 -32.67
N SER A 601 -23.04 17.43 -33.51
CA SER A 601 -22.04 17.67 -34.56
C SER A 601 -20.73 18.30 -34.05
N GLN A 602 -20.69 18.71 -32.78
CA GLN A 602 -19.51 19.30 -32.16
C GLN A 602 -18.41 18.24 -32.01
N LYS A 603 -17.18 18.60 -32.39
CA LYS A 603 -16.02 17.69 -32.33
C LYS A 603 -15.41 17.57 -30.92
N ILE A 604 -15.79 18.44 -29.98
CA ILE A 604 -15.28 18.44 -28.61
C ILE A 604 -16.44 18.42 -27.63
N TRP A 605 -16.48 17.37 -26.80
CA TRP A 605 -17.54 17.13 -25.82
C TRP A 605 -16.97 17.23 -24.41
N LEU A 606 -17.66 17.95 -23.53
CA LEU A 606 -17.47 17.92 -22.09
C LEU A 606 -18.48 16.93 -21.53
N VAL A 607 -18.00 15.73 -21.21
CA VAL A 607 -18.85 14.64 -20.74
C VAL A 607 -18.93 14.65 -19.21
N GLY A 608 -20.14 14.82 -18.69
CA GLY A 608 -20.48 14.64 -17.28
C GLY A 608 -20.93 13.22 -16.94
N ASP A 609 -21.26 13.00 -15.66
CA ASP A 609 -21.83 11.74 -15.19
C ASP A 609 -23.18 11.44 -15.88
N ASP A 610 -23.56 10.15 -15.91
CA ASP A 610 -24.82 9.65 -16.48
C ASP A 610 -25.05 9.91 -17.97
N LEU A 611 -23.97 9.99 -18.78
CA LEU A 611 -24.10 10.04 -20.23
C LEU A 611 -24.78 8.75 -20.76
N GLY A 612 -25.94 8.89 -21.38
CA GLY A 612 -26.71 7.74 -21.87
C GLY A 612 -26.06 7.05 -23.07
N LYS A 613 -26.25 5.72 -23.19
CA LYS A 613 -25.76 4.93 -24.35
C LYS A 613 -26.22 5.49 -25.69
N THR A 614 -27.46 5.98 -25.75
CA THR A 614 -28.04 6.58 -26.95
C THR A 614 -27.35 7.90 -27.32
N GLU A 615 -26.97 8.72 -26.33
CA GLU A 615 -26.23 9.96 -26.58
C GLU A 615 -24.78 9.69 -27.01
N GLN A 616 -24.14 8.66 -26.45
CA GLN A 616 -22.80 8.21 -26.88
C GLN A 616 -22.79 7.74 -28.35
N MET A 617 -23.81 7.00 -28.78
CA MET A 617 -23.91 6.52 -30.17
C MET A 617 -24.08 7.65 -31.19
N ASN A 618 -24.52 8.84 -30.75
CA ASN A 618 -24.68 10.01 -31.59
C ASN A 618 -23.39 10.83 -31.74
N ALA A 619 -22.27 10.42 -31.11
CA ALA A 619 -20.99 11.10 -31.23
C ALA A 619 -20.40 10.92 -32.65
N SER A 620 -20.02 12.04 -33.27
CA SER A 620 -19.40 12.01 -34.60
C SER A 620 -18.01 11.36 -34.56
N LYS A 621 -17.59 10.71 -35.65
CA LYS A 621 -16.27 10.07 -35.73
C LYS A 621 -15.16 11.11 -35.57
N GLY A 622 -14.25 10.88 -34.61
CA GLY A 622 -13.17 11.83 -34.27
C GLY A 622 -13.53 12.86 -33.21
N THR A 623 -14.67 12.67 -32.50
CA THR A 623 -15.01 13.47 -31.32
C THR A 623 -13.99 13.23 -30.20
N LEU A 624 -13.49 14.32 -29.62
CA LEU A 624 -12.65 14.33 -28.42
C LEU A 624 -13.55 14.55 -27.21
N CYS A 625 -13.45 13.66 -26.21
CA CYS A 625 -14.20 13.73 -24.96
C CYS A 625 -13.28 14.05 -23.78
#